data_AF-A0A922MLC5-F1
#
_entry.id   AF-A0A922MLC5-F1
#
_cell.length_a   1.000
_cell.length_b   1.000
_cell.length_c   1.000
_cell.angle_alpha   90.00
_cell.angle_beta   90.00
_cell.angle_gamma   90.00
#
_symmetry.space_group_name_H-M   'P 1'
#
loop_
_entity.id
_entity.type
_entity.pdbx_description
1 polymer ?
#
loop_
_entity_poly.entity_id
_entity_poly.type
_entity_poly.pdbx_seq_one_letter_code
_entity_poly.pdbx_strand_id
1 'polypeptide(L)'
;MIGDTNIFITEKGLGVGEIEIMIAEESARGKKFGWEAVILMLLYGIQHINLKIFEAKISLSNNISIKMFQKLGFQEKSLSEVFQEVTLEKVVNEEWMKWLNEQTQYEIQTC
;
A
#
# COMPACT_ATOMS: atom_id res chain seq x y z
N MET A 1 13.81 6.29 -13.75
CA MET A 1 12.64 5.84 -12.98
C MET A 1 12.95 4.42 -12.52
N ILE A 2 12.91 4.15 -11.20
CA ILE A 2 13.37 2.87 -10.62
C ILE A 2 12.23 1.91 -10.26
N GLY A 3 10.98 2.41 -10.33
CA GLY A 3 9.77 1.76 -9.88
C GLY A 3 8.61 2.76 -9.81
N ASP A 4 7.45 2.26 -9.42
CA ASP A 4 6.18 2.98 -9.36
C ASP A 4 5.21 2.34 -8.34
N THR A 5 4.20 3.10 -7.93
CA THR A 5 3.10 2.65 -7.07
C THR A 5 1.79 3.17 -7.63
N ASN A 6 0.72 2.39 -7.49
CA ASN A 6 -0.59 2.68 -8.08
C ASN A 6 -1.70 2.36 -7.08
N ILE A 7 -2.82 3.08 -7.17
CA ILE A 7 -4.08 2.72 -6.50
C ILE A 7 -5.16 2.50 -7.54
N PHE A 8 -5.77 1.32 -7.54
CA PHE A 8 -6.94 1.00 -8.35
C PHE A 8 -8.20 1.09 -7.48
N ILE A 9 -9.11 1.99 -7.82
CA ILE A 9 -10.36 2.15 -7.07
C ILE A 9 -11.34 1.05 -7.51
N THR A 10 -11.57 0.06 -6.66
CA THR A 10 -12.39 -1.12 -6.97
C THR A 10 -13.86 -0.87 -6.69
N GLU A 11 -14.18 -0.26 -5.54
CA GLU A 11 -15.55 0.03 -5.12
C GLU A 11 -15.69 1.49 -4.68
N LYS A 12 -15.93 2.38 -5.64
CA LYS A 12 -15.99 3.83 -5.41
C LYS A 12 -17.04 4.23 -4.36
N GLY A 13 -18.16 3.51 -4.26
CA GLY A 13 -19.20 3.78 -3.26
C GLY A 13 -18.81 3.41 -1.83
N LEU A 14 -17.93 2.42 -1.67
CA LEU A 14 -17.44 1.96 -0.36
C LEU A 14 -16.06 2.55 -0.01
N GLY A 15 -15.40 3.21 -0.96
CA GLY A 15 -14.06 3.79 -0.77
C GLY A 15 -12.97 2.72 -0.68
N VAL A 16 -13.10 1.63 -1.44
CA VAL A 16 -12.08 0.55 -1.49
C VAL A 16 -11.10 0.82 -2.62
N GLY A 17 -9.80 0.70 -2.33
CA GLY A 17 -8.74 0.81 -3.32
C GLY A 17 -7.69 -0.29 -3.17
N GLU A 18 -7.25 -0.85 -4.27
CA GLU A 18 -6.15 -1.81 -4.34
C GLU A 18 -4.83 -1.08 -4.55
N ILE A 19 -3.89 -1.23 -3.63
CA ILE A 19 -2.57 -0.59 -3.64
C ILE A 19 -1.51 -1.57 -4.18
N GLU A 20 -0.73 -1.10 -5.14
CA GLU A 20 0.38 -1.84 -5.75
C GLU A 20 1.68 -1.05 -5.68
N ILE A 21 2.80 -1.74 -5.62
CA ILE A 21 4.15 -1.17 -5.57
C ILE A 21 5.15 -2.10 -6.23
N MET A 22 6.00 -1.53 -7.08
CA MET A 22 7.08 -2.25 -7.74
C MET A 22 8.37 -1.43 -7.71
N ILE A 23 9.49 -2.06 -7.33
CA ILE A 23 10.84 -1.53 -7.54
C ILE A 23 11.54 -2.43 -8.55
N ALA A 24 11.58 -1.97 -9.79
CA ALA A 24 12.15 -2.70 -10.92
C ALA A 24 13.68 -2.84 -10.78
N GLU A 25 14.36 -1.77 -10.33
CA GLU A 25 15.82 -1.76 -10.24
C GLU A 25 16.33 -2.49 -8.98
N GLU A 26 17.08 -3.58 -9.18
CA GLU A 26 17.59 -4.40 -8.07
C GLU A 26 18.53 -3.63 -7.15
N SER A 27 19.36 -2.76 -7.74
CA SER A 27 20.31 -1.89 -7.02
C SER A 27 19.61 -0.95 -6.03
N ALA A 28 18.31 -0.69 -6.24
CA ALA A 28 17.49 0.21 -5.45
C ALA A 28 16.64 -0.52 -4.39
N ARG A 29 16.58 -1.86 -4.42
CA ARG A 29 15.86 -2.66 -3.41
C ARG A 29 16.58 -2.61 -2.06
N GLY A 30 15.82 -2.82 -0.98
CA GLY A 30 16.37 -2.80 0.38
C GLY A 30 16.73 -1.41 0.94
N LYS A 31 16.57 -0.34 0.14
CA LYS A 31 16.86 1.05 0.52
C LYS A 31 15.63 1.84 0.98
N LYS A 32 14.52 1.15 1.26
CA LYS A 32 13.23 1.73 1.70
C LYS A 32 12.49 2.66 0.71
N PHE A 33 12.94 2.80 -0.54
CA PHE A 33 12.20 3.59 -1.54
C PHE A 33 10.75 3.13 -1.73
N GLY A 34 10.50 1.82 -1.81
CA GLY A 34 9.14 1.29 -1.92
C GLY A 34 8.28 1.55 -0.68
N TRP A 35 8.91 1.60 0.50
CA TRP A 35 8.22 1.91 1.75
C TRP A 35 7.74 3.36 1.78
N GLU A 36 8.63 4.30 1.44
CA GLU A 36 8.29 5.72 1.36
C GLU A 36 7.22 5.99 0.29
N ALA A 37 7.37 5.39 -0.90
CA ALA A 37 6.42 5.54 -1.99
C ALA A 37 5.01 5.05 -1.61
N VAL A 38 4.90 3.88 -0.98
CA VAL A 38 3.60 3.32 -0.55
C VAL A 38 2.96 4.21 0.51
N ILE A 39 3.70 4.70 1.49
CA ILE A 39 3.14 5.57 2.54
C ILE A 39 2.56 6.85 1.94
N LEU A 40 3.29 7.50 1.03
CA LEU A 40 2.79 8.68 0.34
C LEU A 40 1.54 8.39 -0.48
N MET A 41 1.52 7.26 -1.19
CA MET A 41 0.37 6.85 -1.99
C MET A 41 -0.86 6.52 -1.11
N LEU A 42 -0.67 5.87 0.05
CA LEU A 42 -1.73 5.64 1.03
C LEU A 42 -2.29 6.95 1.58
N LEU A 43 -1.43 7.88 1.99
CA LEU A 43 -1.84 9.20 2.47
C LEU A 43 -2.62 9.96 1.40
N TYR A 44 -2.16 9.92 0.14
CA TYR A 44 -2.86 10.50 -0.99
C TYR A 44 -4.27 9.90 -1.17
N GLY A 45 -4.37 8.57 -1.13
CA GLY A 45 -5.64 7.85 -1.23
C GLY A 45 -6.62 8.23 -0.11
N ILE A 46 -6.13 8.42 1.11
CA ILE A 46 -6.96 8.83 2.25
C ILE A 46 -7.40 10.29 2.11
N GLN A 47 -6.46 11.20 1.86
CA GLN A 47 -6.69 12.65 1.94
C GLN A 47 -7.41 13.22 0.72
N HIS A 48 -7.13 12.71 -0.48
CA HIS A 48 -7.61 13.30 -1.73
C HIS A 48 -8.64 12.45 -2.48
N ILE A 49 -8.60 11.12 -2.29
CA ILE A 49 -9.57 10.20 -2.90
C ILE A 49 -10.67 9.77 -1.90
N ASN A 50 -10.45 9.99 -0.60
CA ASN A 50 -11.34 9.59 0.49
C ASN A 50 -11.55 8.07 0.59
N LEU A 51 -10.48 7.30 0.33
CA LEU A 51 -10.49 5.85 0.52
C LEU A 51 -10.59 5.50 2.02
N LYS A 52 -11.30 4.41 2.30
CA LYS A 52 -11.58 3.88 3.65
C LYS A 52 -10.98 2.51 3.88
N ILE A 53 -10.74 1.75 2.81
CA ILE A 53 -10.19 0.41 2.87
C ILE A 53 -9.15 0.28 1.77
N PHE A 54 -7.98 -0.24 2.13
CA PHE A 54 -6.93 -0.61 1.20
C PHE A 54 -6.81 -2.12 1.12
N GLU A 55 -6.66 -2.64 -0.09
CA GLU A 55 -6.33 -4.03 -0.36
C GLU A 55 -4.98 -4.12 -1.07
N ALA A 56 -4.20 -5.15 -0.78
CA ALA A 56 -2.97 -5.46 -1.51
C ALA A 56 -2.98 -6.94 -1.89
N LYS A 57 -2.99 -7.24 -3.19
CA LYS A 57 -2.84 -8.61 -3.69
C LYS A 57 -1.39 -8.88 -4.02
N ILE A 58 -0.84 -9.95 -3.44
CA ILE A 58 0.59 -10.22 -3.50
C ILE A 58 0.78 -11.72 -3.73
N SER A 59 1.65 -12.09 -4.68
CA SER A 59 2.06 -13.49 -4.85
C SER A 59 2.65 -14.05 -3.56
N LEU A 60 2.28 -15.29 -3.20
CA LEU A 60 2.80 -16.01 -2.03
C LEU A 60 4.33 -16.17 -2.06
N SER A 61 4.93 -16.11 -3.25
CA SER A 61 6.40 -16.13 -3.41
C SER A 61 7.07 -14.83 -2.96
N ASN A 62 6.35 -13.70 -2.95
CA ASN A 62 6.88 -12.38 -2.64
C ASN A 62 6.80 -12.07 -1.14
N ASN A 63 7.60 -12.81 -0.38
CA ASN A 63 7.73 -12.66 1.07
C ASN A 63 8.19 -11.26 1.52
N ILE A 64 8.88 -10.52 0.64
CA ILE A 64 9.37 -9.17 0.95
C ILE A 64 8.18 -8.21 1.02
N SER A 65 7.34 -8.17 -0.02
CA SER A 65 6.15 -7.32 -0.04
C SER A 65 5.15 -7.72 1.03
N ILE A 66 4.92 -9.03 1.25
CA ILE A 66 4.00 -9.51 2.30
C ILE A 66 4.42 -8.96 3.67
N LYS A 67 5.70 -9.12 4.05
CA LYS A 67 6.22 -8.61 5.32
C LYS A 67 6.17 -7.09 5.40
N MET A 68 6.35 -6.40 4.28
CA MET A 68 6.25 -4.94 4.22
C MET A 68 4.83 -4.47 4.55
N PHE A 69 3.81 -5.04 3.89
CA PHE A 69 2.41 -4.68 4.13
C PHE A 69 1.94 -5.09 5.54
N GLN A 70 2.39 -6.23 6.06
CA GLN A 70 2.15 -6.61 7.46
C GLN A 70 2.72 -5.56 8.44
N LYS A 71 3.92 -5.04 8.19
CA LYS A 71 4.51 -3.94 8.99
C LYS A 71 3.76 -2.62 8.87
N LEU A 72 3.11 -2.38 7.74
CA LEU A 72 2.20 -1.25 7.55
C LEU A 72 0.84 -1.47 8.25
N GLY A 73 0.64 -2.61 8.92
CA GLY A 73 -0.56 -2.92 9.69
C GLY A 73 -1.66 -3.58 8.87
N PHE A 74 -1.38 -4.02 7.64
CA PHE A 74 -2.32 -4.83 6.85
C PHE A 74 -2.45 -6.23 7.45
N GLN A 75 -3.64 -6.81 7.34
CA GLN A 75 -3.97 -8.14 7.81
C GLN A 75 -4.43 -9.02 6.66
N GLU A 76 -4.26 -10.34 6.78
CA GLU A 76 -4.74 -11.27 5.77
C GLU A 76 -6.27 -11.27 5.70
N LYS A 77 -6.80 -11.04 4.49
CA LYS A 77 -8.23 -11.10 4.19
C LYS A 77 -8.60 -12.43 3.54
N SER A 78 -7.81 -12.88 2.57
CA SER A 78 -8.05 -14.14 1.87
C SER A 78 -6.77 -14.66 1.21
N LEU A 79 -6.76 -15.95 0.93
CA LEU A 79 -5.70 -16.63 0.19
C LEU A 79 -6.31 -17.33 -1.02
N SER A 80 -5.69 -17.17 -2.17
CA SER A 80 -6.07 -17.81 -3.42
C SER A 80 -5.06 -18.88 -3.80
N GLU A 81 -5.44 -20.15 -3.63
CA GLU A 81 -4.58 -21.27 -4.04
C GLU A 81 -4.48 -21.39 -5.56
N VAL A 82 -5.50 -20.97 -6.30
CA VAL A 82 -5.49 -21.03 -7.77
C VAL A 82 -4.48 -20.03 -8.35
N PHE A 83 -4.46 -18.81 -7.81
CA PHE A 83 -3.57 -17.75 -8.27
C PHE A 83 -2.24 -17.70 -7.50
N GLN A 84 -2.09 -18.47 -6.42
CA GLN A 84 -0.94 -18.45 -5.52
C GLN A 84 -0.67 -17.04 -4.99
N GLU A 85 -1.73 -16.39 -4.51
CA GLU A 85 -1.74 -15.00 -4.03
C GLU A 85 -2.43 -14.88 -2.67
N VAL A 86 -1.97 -13.92 -1.87
CA VAL A 86 -2.63 -13.48 -0.65
C VAL A 86 -3.21 -12.08 -0.87
N THR A 87 -4.44 -11.86 -0.42
CA THR A 87 -5.06 -10.54 -0.32
C THR A 87 -4.92 -10.06 1.11
N LEU A 88 -4.22 -8.95 1.29
CA LEU A 88 -4.12 -8.24 2.57
C LEU A 88 -5.04 -7.03 2.57
N GLU A 89 -5.63 -6.69 3.71
CA GLU A 89 -6.54 -5.57 3.87
C GLU A 89 -6.12 -4.67 5.04
N LYS A 90 -6.38 -3.36 4.89
CA LYS A 90 -6.30 -2.39 5.96
C LYS A 90 -7.45 -1.38 5.91
N VAL A 91 -8.26 -1.38 6.96
CA VAL A 91 -9.26 -0.34 7.22
C VAL A 91 -8.57 0.91 7.77
N VAL A 92 -8.91 2.06 7.18
CA VAL A 92 -8.42 3.38 7.59
C VAL A 92 -9.05 3.76 8.93
N ASN A 93 -8.22 4.12 9.89
CA ASN A 93 -8.64 4.72 11.14
C ASN A 93 -7.70 5.86 11.53
N GLU A 94 -8.11 6.69 12.49
CA GLU A 94 -7.37 7.90 12.87
C GLU A 94 -5.97 7.59 13.43
N GLU A 95 -5.85 6.53 14.22
CA GLU A 95 -4.57 6.10 14.80
C GLU A 95 -3.57 5.71 13.70
N TRP A 96 -4.02 4.92 12.73
CA TRP A 96 -3.19 4.49 11.62
C TRP A 96 -2.83 5.65 10.70
N MET A 97 -3.76 6.56 10.44
CA MET A 97 -3.49 7.77 9.67
C MET A 97 -2.44 8.64 10.36
N LYS A 98 -2.53 8.81 11.68
CA LYS A 98 -1.51 9.53 12.45
C LYS A 98 -0.15 8.84 12.36
N TRP A 99 -0.11 7.52 12.54
CA TRP A 99 1.12 6.74 12.42
C TRP A 99 1.76 6.88 11.03
N LEU A 100 0.98 6.84 9.94
CA LEU A 100 1.48 7.06 8.58
C LEU A 100 2.12 8.45 8.43
N ASN A 101 1.49 9.49 9.00
CA ASN A 101 2.06 10.84 8.98
C ASN A 101 3.39 10.93 9.76
N GLU A 102 3.56 10.18 10.85
CA GLU A 102 4.82 10.10 11.59
C GLU A 102 5.94 9.36 10.82
N GLN A 103 5.57 8.49 9.87
CA GLN A 103 6.52 7.76 9.02
C GLN A 103 6.97 8.55 7.78
N THR A 104 6.29 9.64 7.41
CA THR A 104 6.64 10.46 6.25
C THR A 104 7.44 11.70 6.65
N GLN A 105 8.40 12.07 5.80
CA GLN A 105 9.13 13.34 5.89
C GLN A 105 8.65 14.36 4.84
N TYR A 106 7.71 13.96 3.98
CA TYR A 106 7.24 14.74 2.85
C TYR A 106 5.75 15.06 3.00
N GLU A 107 5.38 16.25 2.54
CA GLU A 107 4.00 16.71 2.48
C GLU A 107 3.48 16.67 1.03
N ILE A 108 2.22 16.27 0.87
CA ILE A 108 1.55 16.26 -0.43
C ILE A 108 1.06 17.68 -0.73
N GLN A 109 1.65 18.33 -1.72
CA GLN A 109 1.16 19.62 -2.23
C GLN A 109 0.11 19.38 -3.30
N THR A 110 -1.04 20.05 -3.17
CA THR A 110 -2.05 20.13 -4.23
C THR A 110 -1.91 21.47 -4.96
N CYS A 111 -2.02 21.42 -6.29
CA CYS A 111 -2.00 22.62 -7.15
C CYS A 111 -3.36 23.32 -7.13
#